data_AF-A0A497NLD5-F1
#
_entry.id   AF-A0A497NLD5-F1
#
_cell.length_a   1.000
_cell.length_b   1.000
_cell.length_c   1.000
_cell.angle_alpha   90.00
_cell.angle_beta   90.00
_cell.angle_gamma   90.00
#
_symmetry.space_group_name_H-M   'P 1'
#
loop_
_entity.id
_entity.type
_entity.pdbx_description
1 polymer ?
#
loop_
_entity_poly.entity_id
_entity_poly.type
_entity_poly.pdbx_seq_one_letter_code
_entity_poly.pdbx_strand_id
1 'polypeptide(L)'
;GPIASVSLSWALLASACLLEASRLKDILLLASALNAYTALSNLLPLAFCDGLAIYWWSREVWLILLANTIVLMAIANLALFLGLL
;
A
#
# COMPACT_ATOMS: atom_id res chain seq x y z
N GLY A 1 -11.84 2.50 -3.55
CA GLY A 1 -11.20 1.98 -4.76
C GLY A 1 -9.69 1.88 -4.57
N PRO A 2 -8.97 1.20 -5.48
CA PRO A 2 -7.55 0.86 -5.34
C PRO A 2 -6.63 2.08 -5.20
N ILE A 3 -6.89 3.13 -5.98
CA ILE A 3 -6.07 4.35 -6.00
C ILE A 3 -6.10 5.07 -4.66
N ALA A 4 -7.28 5.15 -4.02
CA ALA A 4 -7.45 5.81 -2.73
C ALA A 4 -6.70 5.06 -1.60
N SER A 5 -6.69 3.72 -1.64
CA SER A 5 -5.93 2.92 -0.68
C SER A 5 -4.41 3.07 -0.88
N VAL A 6 -3.94 3.13 -2.13
CA VAL A 6 -2.52 3.37 -2.44
C VAL A 6 -2.08 4.77 -1.98
N SER A 7 -2.87 5.81 -2.27
CA SER A 7 -2.54 7.17 -1.87
C SER A 7 -2.55 7.35 -0.35
N LEU A 8 -3.51 6.72 0.35
CA LEU A 8 -3.53 6.70 1.81
C LEU A 8 -2.31 5.99 2.40
N SER A 9 -1.90 4.83 1.87
CA SER A 9 -0.70 4.16 2.36
C SER A 9 0.55 5.02 2.18
N TRP A 10 0.69 5.71 1.05
CA TRP A 10 1.80 6.65 0.82
C TRP A 10 1.78 7.81 1.81
N ALA A 11 0.61 8.41 2.05
CA ALA A 11 0.46 9.51 3.00
C ALA A 11 0.79 9.07 4.44
N LEU A 12 0.38 7.87 4.84
CA LEU A 12 0.67 7.28 6.15
C LEU A 12 2.15 6.93 6.32
N LEU A 13 2.79 6.45 5.25
CA LEU A 13 4.22 6.14 5.26
C LEU A 13 5.06 7.42 5.34
N ALA A 14 4.66 8.46 4.58
CA ALA A 14 5.29 9.77 4.64
C ALA A 14 5.15 10.41 6.03
N SER A 15 3.97 10.34 6.65
CA SER A 15 3.77 10.86 8.00
C SER A 15 4.53 10.05 9.07
N ALA A 16 4.65 8.73 8.91
CA ALA A 16 5.49 7.90 9.79
C ALA A 16 6.97 8.30 9.74
N CYS A 17 7.46 8.78 8.59
CA CYS A 17 8.83 9.26 8.44
C CYS A 17 9.09 10.59 9.16
N LEU A 18 8.05 11.42 9.31
CA LEU A 18 8.14 12.74 9.95
C LEU A 18 7.96 12.69 11.48
N LEU A 19 7.50 11.56 12.04
CA LEU A 19 7.26 11.40 13.47
C LEU A 19 8.45 10.73 14.18
N GLU A 20 8.92 11.36 15.25
CA GLU A 20 9.94 10.82 16.18
C GLU A 20 9.34 9.96 17.30
N ALA A 21 8.03 10.07 17.56
CA ALA A 21 7.37 9.33 18.64
C ALA A 21 7.16 7.85 18.27
N SER A 22 7.88 6.93 18.93
CA SER A 22 7.94 5.51 18.55
C SER A 22 6.58 4.79 18.49
N ARG A 23 5.69 4.99 19.47
CA ARG A 23 4.41 4.26 19.48
C ARG A 23 3.42 4.71 18.40
N LEU A 24 3.33 6.00 18.12
CA LEU A 24 2.43 6.52 17.09
C LEU A 24 2.92 6.08 15.70
N LYS A 25 4.24 6.07 15.54
CA LYS A 25 4.90 5.64 14.33
C LYS A 25 4.62 4.18 13.97
N ASP A 26 4.71 3.26 14.94
CA ASP A 26 4.40 1.85 14.72
C ASP A 26 2.95 1.66 14.24
N ILE A 27 2.02 2.42 14.84
CA ILE A 27 0.60 2.41 14.44
C ILE A 27 0.43 2.96 13.03
N LEU A 28 1.14 4.03 12.66
CA LEU A 28 1.09 4.61 11.32
C LEU A 28 1.67 3.66 10.26
N LEU A 29 2.80 3.00 10.56
CA LEU A 29 3.40 1.99 9.67
C LEU A 29 2.47 0.79 9.51
N LEU A 30 1.86 0.31 10.60
CA LEU A 30 0.87 -0.75 10.55
C LEU A 30 -0.36 -0.35 9.72
N ALA A 31 -0.87 0.87 9.89
CA ALA A 31 -1.99 1.40 9.11
C ALA A 31 -1.63 1.55 7.63
N SER A 32 -0.39 1.97 7.31
CA SER A 32 0.12 2.02 5.95
C SER A 32 0.18 0.63 5.31
N ALA A 33 0.70 -0.36 6.04
CA ALA A 33 0.76 -1.75 5.59
C ALA A 33 -0.66 -2.32 5.34
N LEU A 34 -1.60 -2.13 6.27
CA LEU A 34 -2.99 -2.56 6.13
C LEU A 34 -3.69 -1.96 4.90
N ASN A 35 -3.47 -0.68 4.62
CA ASN A 35 -4.01 -0.05 3.41
C ASN A 35 -3.35 -0.60 2.14
N ALA A 36 -2.06 -0.99 2.19
CA ALA A 36 -1.37 -1.59 1.05
C ALA A 36 -1.91 -3.01 0.76
N TYR A 37 -2.17 -3.81 1.79
CA TYR A 37 -2.85 -5.10 1.65
C TYR A 37 -4.26 -4.94 1.07
N THR A 38 -5.01 -3.94 1.54
CA THR A 38 -6.36 -3.64 1.02
C THR A 38 -6.29 -3.22 -0.46
N ALA A 39 -5.31 -2.39 -0.83
CA ALA A 39 -5.08 -2.00 -2.21
C ALA A 39 -4.74 -3.21 -3.10
N LEU A 40 -3.87 -4.11 -2.62
CA LEU A 40 -3.47 -5.32 -3.33
C LEU A 40 -4.68 -6.24 -3.57
N SER A 41 -5.49 -6.48 -2.54
CA SER A 41 -6.73 -7.26 -2.68
C SER A 41 -7.68 -6.65 -3.69
N ASN A 42 -7.81 -5.32 -3.71
CA ASN A 42 -8.64 -4.62 -4.70
C ASN A 42 -8.06 -4.64 -6.11
N LEU A 43 -6.74 -4.77 -6.27
CA LEU A 43 -6.04 -4.83 -7.56
C LEU A 43 -5.97 -6.23 -8.15
N LEU A 44 -6.28 -7.29 -7.38
CA LEU A 44 -6.32 -8.64 -7.91
C LEU A 44 -7.34 -8.74 -9.07
N PRO A 45 -7.01 -9.46 -10.16
CA PRO A 45 -7.90 -9.60 -11.33
C PRO A 45 -8.96 -10.69 -11.05
N LEU A 46 -9.67 -10.55 -9.94
CA LEU A 46 -10.78 -11.42 -9.52
C LEU A 46 -12.10 -10.71 -9.83
N ALA A 47 -13.13 -11.48 -10.16
CA ALA A 47 -14.44 -10.95 -10.60
C ALA A 47 -15.12 -10.01 -9.59
N PHE A 48 -14.74 -10.07 -8.32
CA PHE A 48 -15.28 -9.23 -7.24
C PHE A 48 -14.45 -7.97 -6.96
N CYS A 49 -13.26 -7.86 -7.55
CA CYS A 49 -12.30 -6.80 -7.26
C CYS A 49 -12.24 -5.81 -8.43
N ASP A 50 -12.06 -4.52 -8.12
CA ASP A 50 -11.91 -3.44 -9.11
C ASP A 50 -10.71 -3.66 -10.06
N GLY A 51 -9.76 -4.52 -9.68
CA GLY A 51 -8.59 -4.89 -10.47
C GLY A 51 -8.91 -5.57 -11.80
N LEU A 52 -10.02 -6.29 -11.90
CA LEU A 52 -10.41 -6.94 -13.17
C LEU A 52 -10.74 -5.92 -14.25
N ALA A 53 -11.46 -4.85 -13.92
CA ALA A 53 -11.79 -3.79 -14.86
C ALA A 53 -10.53 -3.08 -15.38
N ILE A 54 -9.56 -2.83 -14.49
CA ILE A 54 -8.28 -2.19 -14.84
C ILE A 54 -7.45 -3.12 -15.73
N TYR A 55 -7.41 -4.42 -15.40
CA TYR A 55 -6.69 -5.43 -16.19
C TYR A 55 -7.25 -5.55 -17.62
N TRP A 56 -8.57 -5.46 -17.78
CA TRP A 56 -9.23 -5.48 -19.09
C TRP A 56 -9.01 -4.19 -19.88
N TRP A 57 -8.87 -3.04 -19.20
CA TRP A 57 -8.61 -1.76 -19.86
C TRP A 57 -7.15 -1.63 -20.33
N SER A 58 -6.19 -1.89 -19.45
CA SER A 58 -4.76 -1.88 -19.79
C SER A 58 -3.95 -2.74 -18.81
N ARG A 59 -3.37 -3.81 -19.35
CA ARG A 59 -2.52 -4.74 -18.58
C ARG A 59 -1.26 -4.07 -18.03
N GLU A 60 -0.71 -3.10 -18.76
CA GLU A 60 0.47 -2.36 -18.34
C GLU A 60 0.17 -1.47 -17.14
N VAL A 61 -0.94 -0.72 -17.17
CA VAL A 61 -1.35 0.14 -16.06
C VAL A 61 -1.65 -0.70 -14.81
N TRP A 62 -2.31 -1.84 -14.99
CA TRP A 62 -2.54 -2.81 -13.91
C TRP A 62 -1.23 -3.30 -13.29
N LEU A 63 -0.25 -3.70 -14.11
CA LEU A 63 1.06 -4.15 -13.63
C LEU A 63 1.81 -3.06 -12.86
N ILE A 64 1.77 -1.81 -13.35
CA ILE A 64 2.43 -0.68 -12.69
C ILE A 64 1.80 -0.40 -11.32
N LEU A 65 0.46 -0.38 -11.22
CA LEU A 65 -0.20 -0.19 -9.92
C LEU A 65 0.09 -1.35 -8.96
N LEU A 66 0.05 -2.58 -9.46
CA LEU A 66 0.32 -3.77 -8.65
C LEU A 66 1.77 -3.77 -8.13
N ALA A 67 2.74 -3.45 -9.00
CA ALA A 67 4.13 -3.30 -8.60
C ALA A 67 4.30 -2.21 -7.53
N ASN A 68 3.65 -1.05 -7.69
CA ASN A 68 3.69 0.04 -6.71
C ASN A 68 3.12 -0.41 -5.35
N THR A 69 2.00 -1.13 -5.33
CA THR A 69 1.45 -1.68 -4.07
C THR A 69 2.41 -2.66 -3.39
N ILE A 70 3.08 -3.52 -4.14
CA ILE A 70 4.04 -4.49 -3.59
C ILE A 70 5.25 -3.77 -2.99
N VAL A 71 5.80 -2.78 -3.71
CA VAL A 71 6.93 -1.97 -3.21
C VAL A 71 6.55 -1.28 -1.91
N LEU A 72 5.38 -0.68 -1.85
CA LEU A 72 4.90 0.00 -0.64
C LEU A 72 4.76 -0.96 0.55
N MET A 73 4.20 -2.13 0.29
CA MET A 73 4.03 -3.18 1.28
C MET A 73 5.38 -3.72 1.78
N ALA A 74 6.36 -3.88 0.89
CA ALA A 74 7.71 -4.28 1.25
C ALA A 74 8.39 -3.22 2.13
N ILE A 75 8.31 -1.94 1.76
CA ILE A 75 8.92 -0.84 2.54
C ILE A 75 8.27 -0.74 3.92
N ALA A 76 6.93 -0.73 3.98
CA ALA A 76 6.20 -0.59 5.25
C ALA A 76 6.52 -1.75 6.21
N ASN A 77 6.51 -2.99 5.73
CA ASN A 77 6.82 -4.16 6.56
C ASN A 77 8.30 -4.21 6.96
N LEU A 78 9.22 -3.83 6.06
CA LEU A 78 10.65 -3.80 6.35
C LEU A 78 10.99 -2.72 7.40
N ALA A 79 10.37 -1.55 7.30
CA ALA A 79 10.49 -0.49 8.31
C ALA A 79 9.98 -0.97 9.69
N LEU A 80 8.85 -1.68 9.71
CA LEU A 80 8.26 -2.25 10.92
C LEU A 80 9.15 -3.36 11.52
N PHE A 81 9.71 -4.24 10.66
CA PHE A 81 10.56 -5.35 11.10
C PHE A 81 11.92 -4.91 11.64
N LEU A 82 12.57 -3.97 10.96
CA LEU A 82 13.89 -3.49 11.38
C LEU A 82 13.80 -2.48 12.54
N GLY A 83 12.60 -1.97 12.85
CA GLY A 83 12.43 -0.81 13.73
C GLY A 83 13.21 0.41 13.24
N LEU A 84 13.52 0.44 11.94
CA LEU A 84 14.51 1.32 11.33
C LEU A 84 13.79 2.52 10.75
N LEU A 85 13.25 3.29 11.68
CA LEU A 85 12.84 4.67 11.54
C LEU A 85 12.46 5.14 12.94
#